data_AF-A0A438GUB1-F1
#
_entry.id   AF-A0A438GUB1-F1
#
_cell.length_a   1.000
_cell.length_b   1.000
_cell.length_c   1.000
_cell.angle_alpha   90.00
_cell.angle_beta   90.00
_cell.angle_gamma   90.00
#
_symmetry.space_group_name_H-M   'P 1'
#
loop_
_entity.id
_entity.type
_entity.pdbx_description
1 polymer ?
#
loop_
_entity_poly.entity_id
_entity_poly.type
_entity_poly.pdbx_seq_one_letter_code
_entity_poly.pdbx_strand_id
1 'polypeptide(L)'
;MQDLRQRQIEEGTKYITKFYVKFLNYHWVLVALETRTMIAYYLDSLEDQPSNELKEIVNMALRIHPPQKHKSSKREPTWVVVGFHGKKSYSKDELNEVRSEWVMLVTQLILSSV
;
A
#
# COMPACT_ATOMS: atom_id res chain seq x y z
N MET A 1 26.91 -4.38 4.87
CA MET A 1 26.06 -4.54 6.08
C MET A 1 24.69 -3.99 5.70
N GLN A 2 23.66 -4.82 5.54
CA GLN A 2 22.32 -4.32 5.14
C GLN A 2 21.67 -3.57 6.30
N ASP A 3 21.20 -2.35 6.02
CA ASP A 3 20.53 -1.42 6.93
C ASP A 3 19.31 -2.09 7.62
N LEU A 4 19.13 -1.83 8.91
CA LEU A 4 18.01 -2.37 9.70
C LEU A 4 16.66 -1.93 9.13
N ARG A 5 16.61 -0.71 8.57
CA ARG A 5 15.42 -0.15 7.93
C ARG A 5 15.06 -0.94 6.66
N GLN A 6 16.07 -1.29 5.87
CA GLN A 6 15.91 -2.12 4.67
C GLN A 6 15.39 -3.52 5.03
N ARG A 7 15.91 -4.12 6.11
CA ARG A 7 15.46 -5.42 6.61
C ARG A 7 14.01 -5.39 7.09
N GLN A 8 13.58 -4.34 7.79
CA GLN A 8 12.18 -4.17 8.20
C GLN A 8 11.23 -3.98 7.01
N ILE A 9 11.66 -3.26 5.97
CA ILE A 9 10.90 -3.11 4.72
C ILE A 9 10.78 -4.46 4.01
N GLU A 10 11.87 -5.22 3.90
CA GLU A 10 11.88 -6.55 3.28
C GLU A 10 11.02 -7.56 4.06
N GLU A 11 11.08 -7.56 5.39
CA GLU A 11 10.23 -8.42 6.23
C GLU A 11 8.75 -8.00 6.19
N GLY A 12 8.45 -6.70 6.15
CA GLY A 12 7.08 -6.18 6.01
C GLY A 12 6.48 -6.42 4.62
N THR A 13 7.30 -6.40 3.56
CA THR A 13 6.88 -6.67 2.17
C THR A 13 6.87 -8.16 1.82
N LYS A 14 7.50 -9.02 2.63
CA LYS A 14 7.50 -10.48 2.47
C LYS A 14 6.09 -11.10 2.41
N TYR A 15 5.11 -10.43 3.00
CA TYR A 15 3.72 -10.90 3.09
C TYR A 15 2.75 -10.09 2.22
N ILE A 16 3.03 -8.82 1.96
CA ILE A 16 2.20 -7.96 1.10
C ILE A 16 2.70 -8.07 -0.34
N THR A 17 1.92 -8.74 -1.19
CA THR A 17 2.37 -9.07 -2.55
C THR A 17 2.11 -7.94 -3.55
N LYS A 18 1.17 -7.03 -3.27
CA LYS A 18 0.79 -5.94 -4.16
C LYS A 18 0.33 -4.71 -3.40
N PHE A 19 0.76 -3.53 -3.86
CA PHE A 19 0.25 -2.23 -3.42
C PHE A 19 -0.50 -1.57 -4.57
N TYR A 20 -1.66 -0.99 -4.25
CA TYR A 20 -2.40 -0.14 -5.18
C TYR A 20 -2.52 1.24 -4.56
N VAL A 21 -2.17 2.26 -5.34
CA VAL A 21 -2.34 3.65 -4.98
C VAL A 21 -3.35 4.23 -5.96
N LYS A 22 -4.49 4.72 -5.44
CA LYS A 22 -5.53 5.34 -6.27
C LYS A 22 -5.73 6.78 -5.86
N PHE A 23 -5.82 7.67 -6.84
CA PHE A 23 -6.31 9.03 -6.67
C PHE A 23 -7.80 9.06 -7.03
N LEU A 24 -8.66 9.25 -6.05
CA LEU A 24 -10.11 9.40 -6.24
C LEU A 24 -10.53 10.74 -5.65
N ASN A 25 -11.25 11.56 -6.42
CA ASN A 25 -11.83 12.81 -5.92
C ASN A 25 -10.84 13.69 -5.12
N TYR A 26 -9.62 13.85 -5.64
CA TYR A 26 -8.52 14.62 -5.03
C TYR A 26 -7.87 14.00 -3.79
N HIS A 27 -8.11 12.71 -3.53
CA HIS A 27 -7.62 12.02 -2.35
C HIS A 27 -6.85 10.74 -2.72
N TRP A 28 -5.70 10.55 -2.08
CA TRP A 28 -4.86 9.36 -2.27
C TRP A 28 -5.18 8.31 -1.22
N VAL A 29 -5.44 7.10 -1.67
CA VAL A 29 -5.66 5.93 -0.81
C VAL A 29 -4.66 4.83 -1.14
N LEU A 30 -4.23 4.09 -0.13
CA LEU A 30 -3.33 2.95 -0.26
C LEU A 30 -4.08 1.66 0.04
N VAL A 31 -3.95 0.68 -0.86
CA VAL A 31 -4.43 -0.68 -0.62
C VAL A 31 -3.24 -1.62 -0.62
N ALA A 32 -3.04 -2.31 0.50
CA ALA A 32 -2.09 -3.41 0.61
C ALA A 32 -2.84 -4.74 0.47
N LEU A 33 -2.51 -5.52 -0.56
CA LEU A 33 -3.18 -6.78 -0.84
C LEU A 33 -2.27 -7.96 -0.52
N GLU A 34 -2.69 -8.77 0.45
CA GLU A 34 -2.08 -10.06 0.74
C GLU A 34 -2.75 -11.15 -0.10
N THR A 35 -2.09 -11.52 -1.20
CA THR A 35 -2.68 -12.44 -2.20
C THR A 35 -2.79 -13.89 -1.72
N ARG A 36 -2.10 -14.26 -0.64
CA ARG A 36 -2.18 -15.61 -0.04
C ARG A 36 -3.45 -15.81 0.79
N THR A 37 -3.77 -14.81 1.62
CA THR A 37 -4.93 -14.83 2.52
C THR A 37 -6.15 -14.17 1.89
N MET A 38 -5.98 -13.46 0.77
CA MET A 38 -7.01 -12.66 0.11
C MET A 38 -7.54 -11.55 1.02
N ILE A 39 -6.66 -10.90 1.78
CA ILE A 39 -6.98 -9.76 2.63
C ILE A 39 -6.51 -8.47 1.94
N ALA A 40 -7.40 -7.52 1.79
CA ALA A 40 -7.12 -6.16 1.32
C ALA A 40 -7.16 -5.20 2.51
N TYR A 41 -5.99 -4.72 2.92
CA TYR A 41 -5.85 -3.67 3.92
C TYR A 41 -6.07 -2.32 3.22
N TYR A 42 -7.13 -1.61 3.62
CA TYR A 42 -7.46 -0.28 3.13
C TYR A 42 -6.92 0.75 4.10
N LEU A 43 -6.03 1.60 3.58
CA LEU A 43 -5.37 2.65 4.33
C LEU A 43 -5.77 4.00 3.74
N ASP A 44 -6.53 4.74 4.53
CA ASP A 44 -7.13 6.01 4.14
C ASP A 44 -6.95 7.01 5.29
N SER A 45 -6.31 8.14 5.01
CA SER A 45 -6.11 9.19 6.02
C SER A 45 -7.36 9.97 6.38
N LEU A 46 -8.48 9.74 5.69
CA LEU A 46 -9.80 10.29 6.02
C LEU A 46 -10.70 9.26 6.71
N GLU A 47 -10.19 8.05 6.99
CA GLU A 47 -10.91 6.95 7.67
C GLU A 47 -12.23 6.54 6.99
N ASP A 48 -12.35 6.71 5.68
CA ASP A 48 -13.55 6.32 4.93
C ASP A 48 -13.63 4.80 4.69
N GLN A 49 -14.74 4.34 4.13
CA GLN A 49 -14.89 2.98 3.63
C GLN A 49 -14.37 2.87 2.17
N PRO A 50 -13.78 1.71 1.79
CA PRO A 50 -13.35 1.50 0.42
C PRO A 50 -14.54 1.56 -0.55
N SER A 51 -14.45 2.43 -1.56
CA SER A 51 -15.49 2.61 -2.57
C SER A 51 -15.68 1.37 -3.44
N ASN A 52 -16.88 1.19 -4.00
CA ASN A 52 -17.17 0.06 -4.89
C ASN A 52 -16.27 0.05 -6.13
N GLU A 53 -15.97 1.23 -6.70
CA GLU A 53 -15.03 1.34 -7.83
C GLU A 53 -13.62 0.86 -7.47
N LEU A 54 -13.14 1.16 -6.25
CA LEU A 54 -11.84 0.68 -5.80
C LEU A 54 -11.84 -0.84 -5.66
N LYS A 55 -12.94 -1.41 -5.13
CA LYS A 55 -13.12 -2.86 -5.03
C LYS A 55 -13.08 -3.53 -6.41
N GLU A 56 -13.74 -2.94 -7.39
CA GLU A 56 -13.72 -3.42 -8.78
C GLU A 56 -12.31 -3.39 -9.39
N ILE A 57 -11.53 -2.34 -9.15
CA ILE A 57 -10.14 -2.25 -9.63
C ILE A 57 -9.28 -3.35 -9.01
N VAL A 58 -9.37 -3.56 -7.71
CA VAL A 58 -8.62 -4.63 -7.02
C VAL A 58 -9.04 -6.01 -7.57
N ASN A 59 -10.33 -6.21 -7.81
CA ASN A 59 -10.86 -7.43 -8.44
C ASN A 59 -10.34 -7.62 -9.87
N MET A 60 -10.26 -6.56 -10.69
CA MET A 60 -9.67 -6.63 -12.03
C MET A 60 -8.19 -7.00 -11.96
N ALA A 61 -7.43 -6.39 -11.05
CA ALA A 61 -6.01 -6.67 -10.89
C ALA A 61 -5.73 -8.10 -10.40
N LEU A 62 -6.62 -8.64 -9.56
CA LEU A 62 -6.62 -10.05 -9.15
C LEU A 62 -6.92 -11.01 -10.31
N ARG A 63 -7.79 -10.63 -11.26
CA ARG A 63 -8.06 -11.44 -12.46
C ARG A 63 -6.88 -11.48 -13.42
N ILE A 64 -6.20 -10.34 -13.62
CA ILE A 64 -5.03 -10.25 -14.50
C ILE A 64 -3.85 -11.04 -13.91
N HIS A 65 -3.70 -10.99 -12.59
CA HIS A 65 -2.59 -11.62 -11.88
C HIS A 65 -3.11 -12.52 -10.74
N PRO A 66 -3.61 -13.72 -11.08
CA PRO A 66 -4.26 -14.60 -10.13
C PRO A 66 -3.31 -15.10 -9.03
N PRO A 67 -3.80 -15.34 -7.80
CA PRO A 67 -2.98 -15.90 -6.74
C PRO A 67 -2.51 -17.32 -7.07
N GLN A 68 -1.20 -17.58 -6.88
CA GLN A 68 -0.52 -18.84 -7.21
C GLN A 68 -1.19 -20.11 -6.61
N LYS A 69 -1.80 -20.01 -5.41
CA LYS A 69 -2.42 -21.15 -4.71
C LYS A 69 -3.92 -21.32 -4.97
N HIS A 70 -4.57 -20.38 -5.64
CA HIS A 70 -6.03 -20.39 -5.84
C HIS A 70 -6.36 -20.40 -7.32
N LYS A 71 -6.19 -21.58 -7.95
CA LYS A 71 -6.82 -21.86 -9.24
C LYS A 71 -8.32 -22.00 -9.00
N SER A 72 -9.13 -21.09 -9.56
CA SER A 72 -10.57 -21.23 -9.90
C SER A 72 -11.67 -20.53 -9.07
N SER A 73 -11.47 -19.98 -7.87
CA SER A 73 -12.58 -19.31 -7.17
C SER A 73 -12.57 -17.79 -7.36
N LYS A 74 -13.67 -17.22 -7.85
CA LYS A 74 -14.03 -15.78 -7.80
C LYS A 74 -14.13 -15.28 -6.34
N ARG A 75 -13.06 -15.39 -5.57
CA ARG A 75 -13.04 -14.99 -4.17
C ARG A 75 -12.78 -13.50 -4.13
N GLU A 76 -13.77 -12.74 -3.66
CA GLU A 76 -13.57 -11.34 -3.34
C GLU A 76 -12.64 -11.24 -2.12
N PRO A 77 -11.71 -10.27 -2.10
CA PRO A 77 -10.85 -10.07 -0.96
C PRO A 77 -11.67 -9.59 0.25
N THR A 78 -11.27 -10.03 1.43
CA THR A 78 -11.81 -9.49 2.69
C THR A 78 -11.16 -8.13 2.94
N TRP A 79 -11.98 -7.09 3.11
CA TRP A 79 -11.51 -5.73 3.32
C TRP A 79 -11.35 -5.43 4.81
N VAL A 80 -10.18 -4.94 5.19
CA VAL A 80 -9.86 -4.51 6.54
C VAL A 80 -9.47 -3.04 6.48
N VAL A 81 -10.27 -2.18 7.11
CA VAL A 81 -9.92 -0.75 7.27
C VAL A 81 -8.88 -0.65 8.39
N VAL A 82 -7.71 -0.12 8.06
CA VAL A 82 -6.58 -0.03 9.00
C VAL A 82 -6.44 1.40 9.50
N GLY A 83 -6.56 1.58 10.82
CA GLY A 83 -6.15 2.80 11.49
C GLY A 83 -4.64 2.81 11.74
N PHE A 84 -3.96 3.92 11.43
CA PHE A 84 -2.53 4.06 11.68
C PHE A 84 -2.27 4.43 13.15
N HIS A 85 -1.85 3.47 13.98
CA HIS A 85 -1.43 3.72 15.38
C HIS A 85 -2.46 4.49 16.23
N GLY A 86 -3.75 4.38 15.91
CA GLY A 86 -4.81 5.16 16.57
C GLY A 86 -4.79 6.67 16.26
N LYS A 87 -3.90 7.12 15.37
CA LYS A 87 -3.87 8.48 14.83
C LYS A 87 -4.83 8.56 13.64
N LYS A 88 -5.75 9.52 13.69
CA LYS A 88 -6.70 9.82 12.61
C LYS A 88 -6.09 10.64 11.48
N SER A 89 -5.01 11.35 11.75
CA SER A 89 -4.31 12.19 10.80
C SER A 89 -2.87 12.40 11.23
N TYR A 90 -2.03 12.80 10.27
CA TYR A 90 -0.67 13.28 10.52
C TYR A 90 -0.64 14.80 10.37
N SER A 91 0.14 15.48 11.21
CA SER A 91 0.40 16.90 11.07
C SER A 91 1.17 17.18 9.78
N LYS A 92 1.08 18.44 9.32
CA LYS A 92 1.83 18.89 8.14
C LYS A 92 3.34 18.71 8.34
N ASP A 93 3.84 18.88 9.55
CA ASP A 93 5.26 18.77 9.88
C ASP A 93 5.74 17.33 9.85
N GLU A 94 4.98 16.38 10.42
CA GLU A 94 5.26 14.94 10.29
C GLU A 94 5.30 14.50 8.80
N LEU A 95 4.38 15.01 7.98
CA LEU A 95 4.39 14.71 6.55
C LEU A 95 5.56 15.37 5.81
N ASN A 96 5.96 16.58 6.21
CA ASN A 96 7.08 17.28 5.59
C ASN A 96 8.41 16.61 5.90
N GLU A 97 8.59 16.08 7.10
CA GLU A 97 9.78 15.31 7.48
C GLU A 97 9.96 14.11 6.53
N VAL A 98 8.89 13.32 6.34
CA VAL A 98 8.90 12.19 5.40
C VAL A 98 9.17 12.67 3.97
N ARG A 99 8.52 13.75 3.51
CA ARG A 99 8.79 14.31 2.17
C ARG A 99 10.26 14.69 2.00
N SER A 100 10.88 15.31 2.99
CA SER A 100 12.29 15.68 2.97
C SER A 100 13.21 14.45 2.91
N GLU A 101 12.90 13.38 3.65
CA GLU A 101 13.62 12.10 3.54
C GLU A 101 13.53 11.53 2.11
N TRP A 102 12.34 11.53 1.51
CA TRP A 102 12.14 11.05 0.14
C TRP A 102 12.89 11.90 -0.90
N VAL A 103 12.87 13.22 -0.76
CA VAL A 103 13.63 14.13 -1.63
C VAL A 103 15.12 13.78 -1.56
N MET A 104 15.67 13.63 -0.35
CA MET A 104 17.07 13.24 -0.15
C MET A 104 17.40 11.91 -0.82
N LEU A 105 16.56 10.89 -0.63
CA LEU A 105 16.75 9.56 -1.20
C LEU A 105 16.73 9.61 -2.74
N VAL A 106 15.74 10.29 -3.32
CA VAL A 106 15.63 10.42 -4.79
C VAL A 106 16.81 11.20 -5.37
N THR A 107 17.25 12.28 -4.72
CA THR A 107 18.44 13.03 -5.14
C THR A 107 19.69 12.14 -5.12
N GLN A 108 19.89 11.34 -4.08
CA GLN A 108 21.01 10.40 -4.01
C GLN A 108 20.96 9.35 -5.12
N LEU A 109 19.77 8.77 -5.38
CA LEU A 109 19.59 7.80 -6.46
C LEU A 109 19.93 8.40 -7.83
N ILE A 110 19.44 9.60 -8.13
CA ILE A 110 19.73 10.31 -9.39
C ILE A 110 21.24 10.56 -9.51
N LEU A 111 21.88 11.10 -8.48
CA LEU A 111 23.31 11.40 -8.50
C LEU A 111 24.20 10.15 -8.56
N SER A 112 23.73 9.02 -8.03
CA SER A 112 24.44 7.73 -8.12
C SER A 112 24.28 7.02 -9.47
N SER A 113 23.35 7.48 -10.31
CA SER A 113 23.04 6.91 -11.63
C SER A 113 23.73 7.63 -12.80
N VAL A 114 24.50 8.68 -12.51
CA VAL A 114 25.34 9.46 -13.45
C VAL A 114 26.80 9.14 -13.18
#